data_AF-A0A972M0E1-F1
#
_entry.id   AF-A0A972M0E1-F1
#
_cell.length_a   1.000
_cell.length_b   1.000
_cell.length_c   1.000
_cell.angle_alpha   90.00
_cell.angle_beta   90.00
_cell.angle_gamma   90.00
#
_symmetry.space_group_name_H-M   'P 1'
#
loop_
_entity.id
_entity.type
_entity.pdbx_description
1 polymer ?
#
loop_
_entity_poly.entity_id
_entity_poly.type
_entity_poly.pdbx_seq_one_letter_code
_entity_poly.pdbx_strand_id
1 'polypeptide(L)'
;MTIGDIMKKLVSFLIVGIFICLYITAAYASNESRDIAPKGTNYVLVTEYQDSSFPKYSELGGIGNDVNLALNKSLNHRSISIKSVSVVPYRPLKRILLDLKYGRISFFALLAYTSARSRQFEYSDIPVYITSSVFVKRKEDAFVYTGPSSLEGKKIGVVAGTRTQRFLKSLIGGVIHAKIYEVSDVTSLLRMVARGRLDLGFYSALSLKYLVTSLYNKELVLAPGIVDRYGHYLVYSRNVPKDVVFHVNDALFHLVSEGLLDNILSHYGVKPETVSLRDFYVGIPQYLCGEKGEVFRILTSYNLNPHIACYSQSFLDMYLKNGVIFSVWSDTPITDSYILVKGRYFSCSPAIRGVCSFLQKVIYDEGTR
;
A
#
# COMPACT_ATOMS: atom_id res chain seq x y z
N MET A 1 6.83 -44.13 44.74
CA MET A 1 6.80 -42.66 44.76
C MET A 1 5.70 -42.26 45.71
N THR A 2 6.02 -41.57 46.80
CA THR A 2 5.01 -41.25 47.83
C THR A 2 4.19 -40.03 47.41
N ILE A 3 3.00 -39.85 47.98
CA ILE A 3 2.16 -38.66 47.75
C ILE A 3 2.94 -37.36 48.06
N GLY A 4 3.84 -37.40 49.05
CA GLY A 4 4.74 -36.30 49.38
C GLY A 4 5.73 -35.94 48.26
N ASP A 5 6.22 -36.93 47.51
CA ASP A 5 7.15 -36.72 46.39
C ASP A 5 6.43 -36.09 45.18
N ILE A 6 5.18 -36.46 44.96
CA ILE A 6 4.33 -35.89 43.90
C ILE A 6 4.01 -34.43 44.21
N MET A 7 3.66 -34.12 45.47
CA MET A 7 3.39 -32.75 45.90
C MET A 7 4.62 -31.84 45.79
N LYS A 8 5.81 -32.31 46.17
CA LYS A 8 7.05 -31.52 46.04
C LYS A 8 7.39 -31.20 44.58
N LYS A 9 7.14 -32.14 43.66
CA LYS A 9 7.32 -31.92 42.22
C LYS A 9 6.31 -30.90 41.69
N LEU A 10 5.03 -31.01 42.05
CA LEU A 10 3.99 -30.06 41.64
C LEU A 10 4.29 -28.62 42.10
N VAL A 11 4.73 -28.45 43.35
CA VAL A 11 5.12 -27.13 43.87
C VAL A 11 6.34 -26.59 43.12
N SER A 12 7.33 -27.43 42.81
CA SER A 12 8.50 -27.02 42.03
C SER A 12 8.13 -26.60 40.60
N PHE A 13 7.22 -27.32 39.93
CA PHE A 13 6.72 -26.94 38.61
C PHE A 13 5.95 -25.62 38.63
N LEU A 14 5.14 -25.38 39.66
CA LEU A 14 4.37 -24.14 39.79
C LEU A 14 5.29 -22.92 40.00
N ILE A 15 6.32 -23.07 40.84
CA ILE A 15 7.31 -22.01 41.10
C ILE A 15 8.10 -21.69 39.82
N VAL A 16 8.58 -22.71 39.10
CA VAL A 16 9.30 -22.51 37.83
C VAL A 16 8.40 -21.84 36.78
N GLY A 17 7.13 -22.24 36.70
CA GLY A 17 6.15 -21.60 35.81
C GLY A 17 5.93 -20.12 36.11
N ILE A 18 5.84 -19.75 37.39
CA ILE A 18 5.70 -18.34 37.82
C ILE A 18 6.96 -17.53 37.45
N PHE A 19 8.16 -18.07 37.68
CA PHE A 19 9.40 -17.38 37.33
C PHE A 19 9.56 -17.20 35.82
N ILE A 20 9.19 -18.19 35.00
CA ILE A 20 9.18 -18.07 33.54
C ILE A 20 8.18 -16.99 33.10
N CYS A 21 6.98 -16.96 33.69
CA CYS A 21 5.95 -15.98 33.36
C CYS A 21 6.36 -14.55 33.75
N LEU A 22 7.01 -14.38 34.90
CA LEU A 22 7.58 -13.10 35.34
C LEU A 22 8.75 -12.66 34.46
N TYR A 23 9.60 -13.59 34.01
CA TYR A 23 10.71 -13.28 33.11
C TYR A 23 10.21 -12.87 31.72
N ILE A 24 9.19 -13.55 31.19
CA ILE A 24 8.57 -13.19 29.91
C ILE A 24 7.89 -11.83 30.00
N THR A 25 7.13 -11.54 31.06
CA THR A 25 6.47 -10.23 31.23
C THR A 25 7.48 -9.10 31.45
N ALA A 26 8.55 -9.32 32.21
CA ALA A 26 9.64 -8.35 32.35
C ALA A 26 10.39 -8.11 31.03
N ALA A 27 10.67 -9.16 30.25
CA ALA A 27 11.27 -9.03 28.94
C ALA A 27 10.37 -8.27 27.96
N TYR A 28 9.06 -8.54 27.99
CA TYR A 28 8.06 -7.84 27.17
C TYR A 28 7.98 -6.35 27.54
N ALA A 29 7.91 -6.03 28.83
CA ALA A 29 7.89 -4.65 29.33
C ALA A 29 9.19 -3.89 28.99
N SER A 30 10.35 -4.57 29.02
CA SER A 30 11.63 -3.96 28.65
C SER A 30 11.81 -3.69 27.15
N ASN A 31 11.05 -4.42 26.30
CA ASN A 31 11.01 -4.19 24.86
C ASN A 31 10.03 -3.07 24.48
N GLU A 32 8.94 -2.87 25.22
CA GLU A 32 8.06 -1.69 25.04
C GLU A 32 8.74 -0.39 25.50
N SER A 33 9.68 -0.45 26.45
CA SER A 33 10.31 0.76 27.00
C SER A 33 11.50 1.30 26.20
N ARG A 34 11.85 0.73 25.04
CA ARG A 34 13.06 1.13 24.30
C ARG A 34 12.86 2.10 23.12
N ASP A 35 11.63 2.49 22.76
CA ASP A 35 11.42 3.48 21.69
C ASP A 35 10.17 4.37 21.88
N ILE A 36 9.72 4.58 23.13
CA ILE A 36 8.73 5.64 23.37
C ILE A 36 9.50 6.96 23.46
N ALA A 37 9.42 7.77 22.41
CA ALA A 37 9.87 9.15 22.45
C ALA A 37 9.38 9.81 23.76
N PRO A 38 10.24 10.51 24.51
CA PRO A 38 9.89 11.02 25.83
C PRO A 38 8.56 11.80 25.76
N LYS A 39 7.63 11.47 26.67
CA LYS A 39 6.34 12.17 26.80
C LYS A 39 6.59 13.69 26.78
N GLY A 40 6.19 14.34 25.68
CA GLY A 40 6.38 15.78 25.46
C GLY A 40 7.23 16.17 24.25
N THR A 41 7.91 15.25 23.57
CA THR A 41 8.60 15.57 22.30
C THR A 41 7.69 15.33 21.10
N ASN A 42 7.36 16.39 20.36
CA ASN A 42 6.66 16.28 19.09
C ASN A 42 7.56 15.58 18.05
N TYR A 43 7.12 14.44 17.52
CA TYR A 43 7.81 13.79 16.41
C TYR A 43 7.48 14.53 15.10
N VAL A 44 8.52 14.97 14.39
CA VAL A 44 8.36 15.73 13.14
C VAL A 44 8.77 14.86 11.96
N LEU A 45 7.79 14.46 11.16
CA LEU A 45 8.01 13.89 9.84
C LEU A 45 8.35 15.00 8.85
N VAL A 46 9.55 14.94 8.32
CA VAL A 46 10.09 15.93 7.41
C VAL A 46 9.85 15.47 5.96
N THR A 47 9.28 16.34 5.12
CA THR A 47 8.94 16.05 3.71
C THR A 47 9.44 17.11 2.74
N GLU A 48 9.45 16.78 1.45
CA GLU A 48 9.70 17.68 0.32
C GLU A 48 8.62 17.51 -0.76
N TYR A 49 8.64 18.38 -1.77
CA TYR A 49 7.68 18.39 -2.88
C TYR A 49 8.37 18.18 -4.24
N GLN A 50 7.77 17.33 -5.07
CA GLN A 50 8.32 16.95 -6.37
C GLN A 50 8.00 18.01 -7.45
N ASP A 51 9.03 18.37 -8.22
CA ASP A 51 8.91 19.26 -9.38
C ASP A 51 7.99 18.71 -10.48
N SER A 52 7.25 19.63 -11.11
CA SER A 52 6.56 19.46 -12.40
C SER A 52 5.69 18.21 -12.46
N SER A 53 5.00 17.94 -11.34
CA SER A 53 4.21 16.73 -11.12
C SER A 53 2.73 17.03 -10.89
N PHE A 54 2.23 18.10 -11.49
CA PHE A 54 0.82 18.48 -11.43
C PHE A 54 -0.12 17.29 -11.75
N PRO A 55 -1.24 17.13 -11.03
CA PRO A 55 -1.70 17.90 -9.87
C PRO A 55 -1.18 17.34 -8.52
N LYS A 56 -0.18 16.45 -8.51
CA LYS A 56 0.33 15.81 -7.28
C LYS A 56 0.96 16.83 -6.36
N TYR A 57 1.76 17.74 -6.95
CA TYR A 57 2.41 18.86 -6.27
C TYR A 57 2.36 20.09 -7.16
N SER A 58 2.04 21.25 -6.58
CA SER A 58 2.19 22.56 -7.20
C SER A 58 2.37 23.67 -6.17
N GLU A 59 2.81 24.86 -6.63
CA GLU A 59 2.95 26.08 -5.82
C GLU A 59 1.64 26.54 -5.20
N LEU A 60 0.52 26.24 -5.87
CA LEU A 60 -0.82 26.66 -5.48
C LEU A 60 -1.56 25.62 -4.64
N GLY A 61 -0.89 24.54 -4.22
CA GLY A 61 -1.54 23.37 -3.61
C GLY A 61 -1.54 22.15 -4.53
N GLY A 62 -1.77 20.98 -3.98
CA GLY A 62 -1.75 19.74 -4.74
C GLY A 62 -2.16 18.58 -3.86
N ILE A 63 -2.45 17.43 -4.46
CA ILE A 63 -2.93 16.24 -3.74
C ILE A 63 -2.01 15.92 -2.55
N GLY A 64 -0.69 16.00 -2.72
CA GLY A 64 0.26 15.71 -1.66
C GLY A 64 0.20 16.71 -0.50
N ASN A 65 -0.06 17.98 -0.79
CA ASN A 65 -0.19 19.02 0.24
C ASN A 65 -1.48 18.82 1.04
N ASP A 66 -2.59 18.54 0.36
CA ASP A 66 -3.90 18.37 1.00
C ASP A 66 -3.95 17.09 1.84
N VAL A 67 -3.32 16.00 1.35
CA VAL A 67 -3.14 14.77 2.12
C VAL A 67 -2.29 15.05 3.37
N ASN A 68 -1.18 15.78 3.25
CA ASN A 68 -0.35 16.12 4.42
C ASN A 68 -1.12 16.98 5.44
N LEU A 69 -1.94 17.93 4.97
CA LEU A 69 -2.77 18.76 5.83
C LEU A 69 -3.84 17.94 6.56
N ALA A 70 -4.50 17.01 5.86
CA ALA A 70 -5.49 16.12 6.44
C ALA A 70 -4.87 15.15 7.46
N LEU A 71 -3.70 14.58 7.14
CA LEU A 71 -2.94 13.75 8.07
C LEU A 71 -2.54 14.53 9.32
N ASN A 72 -2.04 15.77 9.17
CA ASN A 72 -1.70 16.62 10.32
C ASN A 72 -2.90 16.89 11.24
N LYS A 73 -4.09 17.12 10.69
CA LYS A 73 -5.32 17.28 11.49
C LYS A 73 -5.63 16.01 12.27
N SER A 74 -5.55 14.84 11.62
CA SER A 74 -5.78 13.55 12.26
C SER A 74 -4.74 13.24 13.35
N LEU A 75 -3.46 13.58 13.11
CA LEU A 75 -2.33 13.27 13.99
C LEU A 75 -2.12 14.26 15.15
N ASN A 76 -2.85 15.38 15.18
CA ASN A 76 -2.62 16.47 16.15
C ASN A 76 -2.65 16.01 17.61
N HIS A 77 -3.52 15.06 17.94
CA HIS A 77 -3.65 14.51 19.30
C HIS A 77 -2.50 13.55 19.69
N ARG A 78 -1.66 13.13 18.73
CA ARG A 78 -0.59 12.14 18.92
C ARG A 78 0.81 12.74 19.00
N SER A 79 0.94 14.08 19.07
CA SER A 79 2.25 14.76 19.04
C SER A 79 3.10 14.39 17.81
N ILE A 80 2.47 14.03 16.69
CA ILE A 80 3.13 13.75 15.41
C ILE A 80 2.72 14.86 14.44
N SER A 81 3.70 15.42 13.73
CA SER A 81 3.45 16.44 12.71
C SER A 81 4.26 16.19 11.46
N ILE A 82 3.72 16.54 10.30
CA ILE A 82 4.35 16.49 8.99
C ILE A 82 4.69 17.93 8.59
N LYS A 83 5.98 18.21 8.38
CA LYS A 83 6.48 19.54 8.00
C LYS A 83 7.32 19.45 6.73
N SER A 84 7.11 20.39 5.81
CA SER A 84 7.98 20.54 4.64
C SER A 84 9.30 21.22 5.03
N VAL A 85 10.43 20.74 4.53
CA VAL A 85 11.75 21.41 4.69
C VAL A 85 11.80 22.71 3.91
N SER A 86 11.03 22.81 2.82
CA SER A 86 11.18 23.89 1.85
C SER A 86 9.88 24.66 1.67
N VAL A 87 10.02 25.98 1.66
CA VAL A 87 9.10 26.94 1.02
C VAL A 87 9.62 27.12 -0.40
N VAL A 88 9.48 26.10 -1.27
CA VAL A 88 10.12 26.12 -2.61
C VAL A 88 11.68 26.15 -2.49
N PRO A 89 12.49 25.56 -3.40
CA PRO A 89 12.18 24.96 -4.69
C PRO A 89 11.75 23.50 -4.63
N TYR A 90 10.83 23.17 -5.54
CA TYR A 90 10.51 21.78 -5.88
C TYR A 90 11.78 21.04 -6.31
N ARG A 91 11.84 19.74 -6.00
CA ARG A 91 13.02 18.92 -6.26
C ARG A 91 12.72 17.83 -7.31
N PRO A 92 13.70 17.50 -8.18
CA PRO A 92 13.59 16.31 -9.01
C PRO A 92 13.41 15.05 -8.16
N LEU A 93 12.54 14.13 -8.60
CA LEU A 93 12.22 12.91 -7.85
C LEU A 93 13.47 12.12 -7.42
N LYS A 94 14.50 12.05 -8.27
CA LYS A 94 15.76 11.37 -7.95
C LYS A 94 16.42 11.95 -6.69
N ARG A 95 16.34 13.27 -6.49
CA ARG A 95 16.91 13.94 -5.31
C ARG A 95 16.12 13.61 -4.05
N ILE A 96 14.79 13.72 -4.11
CA ILE A 96 13.88 13.36 -3.00
C ILE A 96 14.13 11.93 -2.53
N LEU A 97 14.27 10.97 -3.46
CA LEU A 97 14.54 9.58 -3.11
C LEU A 97 15.91 9.38 -2.45
N LEU A 98 16.92 10.17 -2.83
CA LEU A 98 18.22 10.13 -2.15
C LEU A 98 18.11 10.70 -0.73
N ASP A 99 17.42 11.82 -0.58
CA ASP A 99 17.25 12.48 0.72
C ASP A 99 16.42 11.62 1.68
N LEU A 100 15.40 10.91 1.18
CA LEU A 100 14.64 9.92 1.95
C LEU A 100 15.50 8.71 2.36
N LYS A 101 16.35 8.23 1.43
CA LYS A 101 17.20 7.05 1.66
C LYS A 101 18.24 7.31 2.75
N TYR A 102 18.80 8.52 2.76
CA TYR A 102 19.82 8.92 3.74
C TYR A 102 19.21 9.63 4.97
N GLY A 103 17.89 9.61 5.13
CA GLY A 103 17.19 10.14 6.32
C GLY A 103 17.25 11.67 6.47
N ARG A 104 17.57 12.41 5.40
CA ARG A 104 17.51 13.89 5.40
C ARG A 104 16.07 14.39 5.36
N ILE A 105 15.20 13.61 4.74
CA ILE A 105 13.75 13.67 4.92
C ILE A 105 13.30 12.30 5.44
N SER A 106 12.22 12.27 6.21
CA SER A 106 11.74 11.05 6.85
C SER A 106 10.46 10.52 6.19
N PHE A 107 9.79 11.36 5.41
CA PHE A 107 8.49 11.09 4.81
C PHE A 107 8.42 11.67 3.40
N PHE A 108 7.70 10.99 2.52
CA PHE A 108 7.32 11.53 1.23
C PHE A 108 5.95 10.97 0.82
N ALA A 109 5.01 11.85 0.52
CA ALA A 109 3.70 11.44 0.02
C ALA A 109 3.78 11.03 -1.47
N LEU A 110 2.77 10.32 -1.94
CA LEU A 110 2.51 10.07 -3.36
C LEU A 110 3.70 9.49 -4.16
N LEU A 111 4.35 8.45 -3.65
CA LEU A 111 5.35 7.72 -4.42
C LEU A 111 4.77 6.44 -5.01
N ALA A 112 5.04 6.19 -6.30
CA ALA A 112 4.67 4.93 -6.93
C ALA A 112 5.47 3.75 -6.36
N TYR A 113 4.77 2.67 -6.00
CA TYR A 113 5.40 1.43 -5.55
C TYR A 113 6.21 0.76 -6.66
N THR A 114 7.38 0.25 -6.30
CA THR A 114 8.14 -0.72 -7.11
C THR A 114 8.95 -1.62 -6.19
N SER A 115 9.17 -2.88 -6.56
CA SER A 115 9.95 -3.83 -5.76
C SER A 115 11.38 -3.35 -5.47
N ALA A 116 11.98 -2.55 -6.36
CA ALA A 116 13.28 -1.94 -6.12
C ALA A 116 13.27 -0.87 -5.01
N ARG A 117 12.18 -0.10 -4.91
CA ARG A 117 12.01 0.96 -3.90
C ARG A 117 11.58 0.39 -2.55
N SER A 118 10.75 -0.65 -2.51
CA SER A 118 10.34 -1.29 -1.24
C SER A 118 11.51 -1.93 -0.48
N ARG A 119 12.60 -2.30 -1.17
CA ARG A 119 13.85 -2.69 -0.51
C ARG A 119 14.53 -1.53 0.23
N GLN A 120 14.32 -0.30 -0.20
CA GLN A 120 14.99 0.90 0.34
C GLN A 120 14.11 1.68 1.31
N PHE A 121 12.80 1.60 1.17
CA PHE A 121 11.83 2.40 1.91
C PHE A 121 10.69 1.56 2.45
N GLU A 122 10.04 2.08 3.47
CA GLU A 122 8.77 1.55 3.98
C GLU A 122 7.61 2.30 3.34
N TYR A 123 6.54 1.57 3.02
CA TYR A 123 5.37 2.10 2.33
C TYR A 123 4.16 2.02 3.28
N SER A 124 3.18 2.91 3.11
CA SER A 124 1.89 2.76 3.79
C SER A 124 1.19 1.48 3.41
N ASP A 125 0.36 0.96 4.32
CA ASP A 125 -0.35 -0.31 4.13
C ASP A 125 -1.37 -0.23 2.98
N ILE A 126 -1.96 0.95 2.78
CA ILE A 126 -2.88 1.23 1.68
C ILE A 126 -2.35 2.36 0.78
N PRO A 127 -2.69 2.35 -0.52
CA PRO A 127 -2.36 3.45 -1.41
C PRO A 127 -3.23 4.68 -1.10
N VAL A 128 -2.67 5.86 -1.35
CA VAL A 128 -3.41 7.12 -1.34
C VAL A 128 -4.35 7.21 -2.55
N TYR A 129 -3.90 6.76 -3.72
CA TYR A 129 -4.77 6.58 -4.88
C TYR A 129 -4.14 5.61 -5.89
N ILE A 130 -4.98 5.07 -6.76
CA ILE A 130 -4.58 4.30 -7.94
C ILE A 130 -4.58 5.22 -9.17
N THR A 131 -3.59 5.04 -10.03
CA THR A 131 -3.53 5.72 -11.32
C THR A 131 -3.12 4.75 -12.41
N SER A 132 -3.35 5.17 -13.65
CA SER A 132 -2.98 4.42 -14.84
C SER A 132 -1.80 5.08 -15.54
N SER A 133 -1.03 4.29 -16.28
CA SER A 133 -0.14 4.81 -17.32
C SER A 133 -0.83 4.75 -18.68
N VAL A 134 -0.75 5.84 -19.42
CA VAL A 134 -1.36 6.01 -20.74
C VAL A 134 -0.41 6.76 -21.66
N PHE A 135 -0.68 6.69 -22.96
CA PHE A 135 -0.01 7.53 -23.94
C PHE A 135 -0.76 8.85 -24.13
N VAL A 136 -0.02 9.91 -24.42
CA VAL A 136 -0.51 11.18 -24.96
C VAL A 136 0.01 11.30 -26.39
N LYS A 137 -0.85 11.76 -27.30
CA LYS A 137 -0.57 11.93 -28.72
C LYS A 137 -1.10 13.29 -29.18
N ARG A 138 -0.68 13.72 -30.37
CA ARG A 138 -1.32 14.86 -31.02
C ARG A 138 -2.76 14.51 -31.42
N LYS A 139 -3.63 15.50 -31.44
CA LYS A 139 -5.08 15.30 -31.63
C LYS A 139 -5.42 14.71 -33.01
N GLU A 140 -4.64 15.07 -34.02
CA GLU A 140 -4.75 14.59 -35.40
C GLU A 140 -4.13 13.20 -35.64
N ASP A 141 -3.33 12.69 -34.70
CA ASP A 141 -2.74 11.35 -34.82
C ASP A 141 -3.82 10.29 -34.57
N ALA A 142 -3.97 9.31 -35.46
CA ALA A 142 -4.92 8.20 -35.35
C ALA A 142 -4.49 7.09 -34.37
N PHE A 143 -3.32 7.19 -33.74
CA PHE A 143 -2.76 6.16 -32.87
C PHE A 143 -3.72 5.70 -31.77
N VAL A 144 -3.82 4.37 -31.61
CA VAL A 144 -4.52 3.69 -30.52
C VAL A 144 -3.58 2.63 -29.98
N TYR A 145 -3.47 2.53 -28.66
CA TYR A 145 -2.66 1.49 -28.05
C TYR A 145 -3.41 0.16 -28.06
N THR A 146 -2.92 -0.80 -28.83
CA THR A 146 -3.49 -2.16 -28.95
C THR A 146 -2.52 -3.24 -28.45
N GLY A 147 -1.44 -2.84 -27.78
CA GLY A 147 -0.37 -3.70 -27.30
C GLY A 147 1.01 -3.24 -27.76
N PRO A 148 2.09 -3.93 -27.35
CA PRO A 148 3.47 -3.51 -27.65
C PRO A 148 3.77 -3.32 -29.14
N SER A 149 3.18 -4.13 -30.03
CA SER A 149 3.39 -4.02 -31.49
C SER A 149 2.92 -2.68 -32.07
N SER A 150 1.90 -2.05 -31.49
CA SER A 150 1.43 -0.72 -31.93
C SER A 150 2.50 0.38 -31.75
N LEU A 151 3.55 0.12 -30.97
CA LEU A 151 4.64 1.04 -30.68
C LEU A 151 5.79 0.93 -31.69
N GLU A 152 5.72 0.03 -32.66
CA GLU A 152 6.75 -0.16 -33.69
C GLU A 152 7.05 1.16 -34.44
N GLY A 153 8.34 1.47 -34.56
CA GLY A 153 8.83 2.68 -35.22
C GLY A 153 8.54 4.01 -34.50
N LYS A 154 7.85 4.01 -33.35
CA LYS A 154 7.47 5.24 -32.63
C LYS A 154 8.62 5.83 -31.82
N LYS A 155 8.71 7.16 -31.80
CA LYS A 155 9.52 7.96 -30.87
C LYS A 155 8.69 8.31 -29.64
N ILE A 156 9.00 7.67 -28.52
CA ILE A 156 8.19 7.74 -27.29
C ILE A 156 8.96 8.48 -26.21
N GLY A 157 8.41 9.59 -25.73
CA GLY A 157 8.96 10.30 -24.58
C GLY A 157 8.52 9.74 -23.25
N VAL A 158 9.39 9.78 -22.24
CA VAL A 158 9.05 9.43 -20.86
C VAL A 158 9.89 10.23 -19.87
N VAL A 159 9.31 10.57 -18.71
CA VAL A 159 10.03 11.34 -17.67
C VAL A 159 11.07 10.47 -16.96
N ALA A 160 12.31 10.93 -16.88
CA ALA A 160 13.43 10.22 -16.30
C ALA A 160 13.26 9.97 -14.78
N GLY A 161 13.74 8.82 -14.30
CA GLY A 161 13.70 8.38 -12.90
C GLY A 161 12.35 7.84 -12.42
N THR A 162 11.32 7.89 -13.25
CA THR A 162 9.95 7.55 -12.87
C THR A 162 9.67 6.04 -12.95
N ARG A 163 8.55 5.60 -12.34
CA ARG A 163 8.09 4.21 -12.51
C ARG A 163 7.69 3.95 -13.96
N THR A 164 7.04 4.91 -14.61
CA THR A 164 6.58 4.78 -16.00
C THR A 164 7.73 4.62 -16.98
N GLN A 165 8.89 5.25 -16.75
CA GLN A 165 10.11 4.99 -17.50
C GLN A 165 10.55 3.53 -17.41
N ARG A 166 10.63 2.97 -16.20
CA ARG A 166 11.05 1.57 -16.00
C ARG A 166 10.06 0.61 -16.64
N PHE A 167 8.77 0.86 -16.47
CA PHE A 167 7.72 0.08 -17.08
C PHE A 167 7.80 0.14 -18.62
N LEU A 168 7.95 1.33 -19.20
CA LEU A 168 8.06 1.49 -20.66
C LEU A 168 9.28 0.76 -21.22
N LYS A 169 10.44 0.87 -20.57
CA LYS A 169 11.66 0.14 -20.97
C LYS A 169 11.42 -1.37 -20.98
N SER A 170 10.69 -1.90 -20.00
CA SER A 170 10.31 -3.32 -19.96
C SER A 170 9.31 -3.66 -21.06
N LEU A 171 8.34 -2.79 -21.34
CA LEU A 171 7.30 -2.99 -22.33
C LEU A 171 7.86 -3.06 -23.76
N ILE A 172 8.84 -2.22 -24.08
CA ILE A 172 9.38 -2.11 -25.44
C ILE A 172 10.64 -2.96 -25.69
N GLY A 173 11.09 -3.75 -24.72
CA GLY A 173 12.37 -4.47 -24.76
C GLY A 173 12.56 -5.43 -25.95
N GLY A 174 11.50 -5.72 -26.71
CA GLY A 174 11.54 -6.48 -27.95
C GLY A 174 10.72 -5.86 -29.09
N VAL A 175 10.35 -4.58 -29.00
CA VAL A 175 9.57 -3.90 -30.04
C VAL A 175 10.52 -3.28 -31.08
N ILE A 176 10.37 -3.72 -32.32
CA ILE A 176 11.24 -3.30 -33.43
C ILE A 176 11.13 -1.78 -33.64
N HIS A 177 12.26 -1.12 -33.82
CA HIS A 177 12.40 0.31 -34.15
C HIS A 177 11.73 1.33 -33.19
N ALA A 178 11.13 0.91 -32.08
CA ALA A 178 10.64 1.81 -31.05
C ALA A 178 11.81 2.49 -30.31
N LYS A 179 11.74 3.80 -30.10
CA LYS A 179 12.81 4.58 -29.45
C LYS A 179 12.28 5.34 -28.24
N ILE A 180 12.91 5.14 -27.09
CA ILE A 180 12.63 5.92 -25.87
C ILE A 180 13.47 7.20 -25.85
N TYR A 181 12.81 8.30 -25.55
CA TYR A 181 13.43 9.59 -25.28
C TYR A 181 13.14 9.99 -23.83
N GLU A 182 14.19 10.11 -23.03
CA GLU A 182 14.06 10.53 -21.65
C GLU A 182 13.99 12.06 -21.58
N VAL A 183 13.02 12.59 -20.84
CA VAL A 183 12.85 14.03 -20.61
C VAL A 183 12.86 14.34 -19.11
N SER A 184 13.17 15.59 -18.76
CA SER A 184 13.28 16.05 -17.37
C SER A 184 11.95 16.06 -16.62
N ASP A 185 10.87 16.43 -17.30
CA ASP A 185 9.57 16.74 -16.69
C ASP A 185 8.40 16.55 -17.67
N VAL A 186 7.18 16.54 -17.13
CA VAL A 186 5.94 16.28 -17.91
C VAL A 186 5.61 17.44 -18.86
N THR A 187 5.92 18.68 -18.50
CA THR A 187 5.66 19.83 -19.37
C THR A 187 6.53 19.79 -20.61
N SER A 188 7.82 19.47 -20.44
CA SER A 188 8.76 19.23 -21.54
C SER A 188 8.34 18.05 -22.40
N LEU A 189 7.82 16.97 -21.80
CA LEU A 189 7.23 15.84 -22.52
C LEU A 189 6.11 16.30 -23.46
N LEU A 190 5.11 16.98 -22.91
CA LEU A 190 3.92 17.44 -23.66
C LEU A 190 4.32 18.40 -24.78
N ARG A 191 5.21 19.36 -24.50
CA ARG A 191 5.72 20.30 -25.49
C ARG A 191 6.40 19.60 -26.67
N MET A 192 7.15 18.53 -26.42
CA MET A 192 7.83 17.77 -27.48
C MET A 192 6.86 16.96 -28.34
N VAL A 193 5.82 16.37 -27.74
CA VAL A 193 4.76 15.66 -28.48
C VAL A 193 3.95 16.64 -29.34
N ALA A 194 3.55 17.77 -28.77
CA ALA A 194 2.78 18.81 -29.46
C ALA A 194 3.52 19.36 -30.70
N ARG A 195 4.84 19.52 -30.59
CA ARG A 195 5.69 20.01 -31.68
C ARG A 195 6.14 18.93 -32.68
N GLY A 196 5.63 17.70 -32.57
CA GLY A 196 6.00 16.62 -33.49
C GLY A 196 7.42 16.08 -33.32
N ARG A 197 8.14 16.46 -32.25
CA ARG A 197 9.49 15.92 -31.97
C ARG A 197 9.44 14.50 -31.44
N LEU A 198 8.33 14.16 -30.77
CA LEU A 198 7.97 12.82 -30.34
C LEU A 198 6.61 12.47 -30.93
N ASP A 199 6.42 11.18 -31.23
CA ASP A 199 5.13 10.68 -31.69
C ASP A 199 4.18 10.55 -30.50
N LEU A 200 4.70 10.02 -29.39
CA LEU A 200 3.94 9.73 -28.18
C LEU A 200 4.68 10.21 -26.93
N GLY A 201 3.93 10.57 -25.90
CA GLY A 201 4.45 10.68 -24.53
C GLY A 201 3.82 9.62 -23.66
N PHE A 202 4.56 9.04 -22.72
CA PHE A 202 4.07 7.99 -21.82
C PHE A 202 4.21 8.40 -20.36
N TYR A 203 3.10 8.54 -19.66
CA TYR A 203 3.11 9.00 -18.26
C TYR A 203 1.83 8.65 -17.49
N SER A 204 1.72 9.11 -16.25
CA SER A 204 0.52 8.96 -15.41
C SER A 204 -0.68 9.67 -16.04
N ALA A 205 -1.79 8.95 -16.20
CA ALA A 205 -3.04 9.44 -16.75
C ALA A 205 -3.57 10.66 -16.00
N LEU A 206 -3.40 10.69 -14.67
CA LEU A 206 -3.77 11.83 -13.84
C LEU A 206 -3.04 13.11 -14.27
N SER A 207 -1.71 13.06 -14.31
CA SER A 207 -0.89 14.22 -14.69
C SER A 207 -1.11 14.63 -16.15
N LEU A 208 -1.20 13.65 -17.05
CA LEU A 208 -1.46 13.92 -18.47
C LEU A 208 -2.83 14.54 -18.68
N LYS A 209 -3.89 14.00 -18.07
CA LYS A 209 -5.25 14.52 -18.19
C LYS A 209 -5.31 15.97 -17.69
N TYR A 210 -4.78 16.23 -16.49
CA TYR A 210 -4.74 17.57 -15.93
C TYR A 210 -4.05 18.56 -16.87
N LEU A 211 -2.80 18.30 -17.26
CA LEU A 211 -2.02 19.24 -18.06
C LEU A 211 -2.52 19.35 -19.51
N VAL A 212 -3.01 18.27 -20.12
CA VAL A 212 -3.59 18.33 -21.46
C VAL A 212 -4.87 19.16 -21.43
N THR A 213 -5.78 18.94 -20.48
CA THR A 213 -7.00 19.74 -20.38
C THR A 213 -6.71 21.21 -20.08
N SER A 214 -5.75 21.50 -19.21
CA SER A 214 -5.44 22.87 -18.79
C SER A 214 -4.59 23.66 -19.79
N LEU A 215 -3.65 23.02 -20.51
CA LEU A 215 -2.62 23.73 -21.28
C LEU A 215 -2.55 23.34 -22.77
N TYR A 216 -2.99 22.12 -23.13
CA TYR A 216 -2.77 21.56 -24.49
C TYR A 216 -4.05 21.01 -25.13
N ASN A 217 -5.23 21.46 -24.69
CA ASN A 217 -6.52 20.86 -25.08
C ASN A 217 -6.87 20.97 -26.58
N LYS A 218 -6.22 21.90 -27.29
CA LYS A 218 -6.33 22.07 -28.74
C LYS A 218 -5.36 21.18 -29.53
N GLU A 219 -4.24 20.80 -28.94
CA GLU A 219 -3.10 20.17 -29.64
C GLU A 219 -2.97 18.68 -29.30
N LEU A 220 -3.27 18.29 -28.06
CA LEU A 220 -2.99 16.97 -27.52
C LEU A 220 -4.24 16.27 -27.01
N VAL A 221 -4.21 14.95 -27.03
CA VAL A 221 -5.23 14.08 -26.44
C VAL A 221 -4.58 12.84 -25.85
N LEU A 222 -5.17 12.28 -24.79
CA LEU A 222 -4.78 10.97 -24.29
C LEU A 222 -5.18 9.92 -25.34
N ALA A 223 -4.26 9.03 -25.69
CA ALA A 223 -4.58 7.89 -26.53
C ALA A 223 -5.55 6.95 -25.78
N PRO A 224 -6.51 6.32 -26.48
CA PRO A 224 -7.36 5.30 -25.86
C PRO A 224 -6.52 4.11 -25.37
N GLY A 225 -6.95 3.53 -24.25
CA GLY A 225 -6.34 2.34 -23.67
C GLY A 225 -5.51 2.63 -22.42
N ILE A 226 -5.75 1.84 -21.36
CA ILE A 226 -4.88 1.78 -20.19
C ILE A 226 -3.76 0.81 -20.49
N VAL A 227 -2.52 1.22 -20.25
CA VAL A 227 -1.34 0.38 -20.47
C VAL A 227 -0.97 -0.40 -19.21
N ASP A 228 -1.14 0.24 -18.05
CA ASP A 228 -0.76 -0.30 -16.74
C ASP A 228 -1.46 0.48 -15.61
N ARG A 229 -1.67 -0.15 -14.46
CA ARG A 229 -2.31 0.43 -13.25
C ARG A 229 -1.41 0.25 -12.04
N TYR A 230 -1.31 1.26 -11.19
CA TYR A 230 -0.45 1.23 -10.01
C TYR A 230 -0.85 2.23 -8.94
N GLY A 231 -0.52 1.92 -7.69
CA GLY A 231 -0.76 2.77 -6.53
C GLY A 231 0.34 3.80 -6.26
N HIS A 232 -0.09 4.96 -5.76
CA HIS A 232 0.75 5.96 -5.10
C HIS A 232 0.53 5.88 -3.60
N TYR A 233 1.60 5.85 -2.83
CA TYR A 233 1.59 5.56 -1.39
C TYR A 233 2.25 6.68 -0.59
N LEU A 234 2.03 6.68 0.73
CA LEU A 234 2.95 7.35 1.65
C LEU A 234 4.20 6.49 1.79
N VAL A 235 5.36 7.13 1.88
CA VAL A 235 6.64 6.44 1.96
C VAL A 235 7.51 7.04 3.04
N TYR A 236 8.10 6.16 3.83
CA TYR A 236 8.88 6.48 5.01
C TYR A 236 10.33 6.07 4.80
N SER A 237 11.24 6.89 5.33
CA SER A 237 12.62 6.46 5.53
C SER A 237 12.64 5.28 6.49
N ARG A 238 13.56 4.33 6.31
CA ARG A 238 13.69 3.17 7.23
C ARG A 238 14.11 3.55 8.65
N ASN A 239 14.52 4.80 8.85
CA ASN A 239 14.89 5.35 10.15
C ASN A 239 13.68 5.89 10.94
N VAL A 240 12.47 5.90 10.36
CA VAL A 240 11.26 6.31 11.08
C VAL A 240 10.86 5.20 12.05
N PRO A 241 10.61 5.52 13.34
CA PRO A 241 10.13 4.55 14.32
C PRO A 241 8.83 3.86 13.88
N LYS A 242 8.69 2.58 14.21
CA LYS A 242 7.57 1.74 13.75
C LYS A 242 6.22 2.17 14.32
N ASP A 243 6.20 2.66 15.56
CA ASP A 243 5.04 3.27 16.20
C ASP A 243 4.58 4.53 15.45
N VAL A 244 5.50 5.38 15.00
CA VAL A 244 5.18 6.55 14.17
C VAL A 244 4.57 6.12 12.83
N VAL A 245 5.18 5.14 12.14
CA VAL A 245 4.62 4.59 10.89
C VAL A 245 3.21 4.04 11.11
N PHE A 246 3.01 3.27 12.18
CA PHE A 246 1.71 2.72 12.54
C PHE A 246 0.67 3.82 12.73
N HIS A 247 0.98 4.88 13.48
CA HIS A 247 0.06 5.98 13.72
C HIS A 247 -0.28 6.79 12.47
N VAL A 248 0.66 6.93 11.52
CA VAL A 248 0.36 7.58 10.23
C VAL A 248 -0.50 6.67 9.33
N ASN A 249 -0.25 5.36 9.32
CA ASN A 249 -1.10 4.42 8.57
C ASN A 249 -2.53 4.37 9.14
N ASP A 250 -2.68 4.39 10.45
CA ASP A 250 -3.97 4.50 11.13
C ASP A 250 -4.69 5.81 10.76
N ALA A 251 -3.98 6.94 10.77
CA ALA A 251 -4.52 8.22 10.30
C ALA A 251 -4.96 8.16 8.81
N LEU A 252 -4.16 7.55 7.94
CA LEU A 252 -4.52 7.36 6.53
C LEU A 252 -5.77 6.48 6.39
N PHE A 253 -5.90 5.41 7.18
CA PHE A 253 -7.08 4.57 7.20
C PHE A 253 -8.33 5.37 7.60
N HIS A 254 -8.24 6.21 8.64
CA HIS A 254 -9.33 7.11 9.04
C HIS A 254 -9.75 8.05 7.90
N LEU A 255 -8.79 8.68 7.22
CA LEU A 255 -9.09 9.55 6.07
C LEU A 255 -9.83 8.81 4.94
N VAL A 256 -9.51 7.54 4.72
CA VAL A 256 -10.20 6.69 3.75
C VAL A 256 -11.60 6.32 4.24
N SER A 257 -11.73 5.83 5.47
CA SER A 257 -13.02 5.36 6.02
C SER A 257 -14.07 6.47 6.15
N GLU A 258 -13.63 7.71 6.34
CA GLU A 258 -14.49 8.88 6.48
C GLU A 258 -14.76 9.59 5.13
N GLY A 259 -14.22 9.07 4.01
CA GLY A 259 -14.37 9.68 2.68
C GLY A 259 -13.63 11.01 2.52
N LEU A 260 -12.79 11.41 3.49
CA LEU A 260 -11.99 12.63 3.42
C LEU A 260 -10.96 12.56 2.29
N LEU A 261 -10.35 11.38 2.09
CA LEU A 261 -9.43 11.18 0.99
C LEU A 261 -10.13 11.29 -0.37
N ASP A 262 -11.33 10.74 -0.50
CA ASP A 262 -12.13 10.81 -1.73
C ASP A 262 -12.51 12.27 -2.07
N ASN A 263 -12.81 13.09 -1.05
CA ASN A 263 -13.05 14.51 -1.23
C ASN A 263 -11.82 15.26 -1.76
N ILE A 264 -10.63 14.97 -1.19
CA ILE A 264 -9.37 15.53 -1.67
C ILE A 264 -9.13 15.12 -3.13
N LEU A 265 -9.22 13.83 -3.44
CA LEU A 265 -8.96 13.30 -4.78
C LEU A 265 -9.92 13.87 -5.83
N SER A 266 -11.21 13.96 -5.48
CA SER A 266 -12.26 14.49 -6.37
C SER A 266 -12.02 15.95 -6.75
N HIS A 267 -11.46 16.77 -5.84
CA HIS A 267 -11.07 18.15 -6.14
C HIS A 267 -10.09 18.26 -7.32
N TYR A 268 -9.24 17.25 -7.51
CA TYR A 268 -8.25 17.19 -8.60
C TYR A 268 -8.72 16.37 -9.81
N GLY A 269 -10.02 16.02 -9.88
CA GLY A 269 -10.58 15.23 -10.97
C GLY A 269 -10.08 13.79 -11.01
N VAL A 270 -9.49 13.30 -9.92
CA VAL A 270 -9.25 11.89 -9.68
C VAL A 270 -10.59 11.31 -9.25
N LYS A 271 -11.18 10.45 -10.09
CA LYS A 271 -12.27 9.62 -9.61
C LYS A 271 -11.66 8.67 -8.58
N PRO A 272 -12.20 8.57 -7.36
CA PRO A 272 -11.93 7.42 -6.52
C PRO A 272 -12.39 6.21 -7.32
N GLU A 273 -11.46 5.54 -8.00
CA GLU A 273 -11.64 4.13 -8.22
C GLU A 273 -11.70 3.61 -6.80
N THR A 274 -12.89 3.20 -6.36
CA THR A 274 -13.10 2.59 -5.05
C THR A 274 -11.88 1.71 -4.83
N VAL A 275 -11.05 2.05 -3.85
CA VAL A 275 -9.99 1.15 -3.40
C VAL A 275 -10.75 0.00 -2.76
N SER A 276 -11.31 -0.85 -3.62
CA SER A 276 -11.79 -2.15 -3.28
C SER A 276 -10.57 -2.81 -2.70
N LEU A 277 -10.55 -2.98 -1.39
CA LEU A 277 -9.60 -3.82 -0.68
C LEU A 277 -9.55 -5.25 -1.26
N ARG A 278 -10.36 -5.60 -2.28
CA ARG A 278 -10.28 -6.85 -3.04
C ARG A 278 -9.24 -6.84 -4.16
N ASP A 279 -8.81 -5.69 -4.68
CA ASP A 279 -8.05 -5.63 -5.94
C ASP A 279 -6.52 -5.76 -5.77
N PHE A 280 -5.99 -5.70 -4.54
CA PHE A 280 -4.53 -5.62 -4.30
C PHE A 280 -3.96 -6.63 -3.29
N TYR A 281 -4.77 -7.52 -2.71
CA TYR A 281 -4.34 -8.41 -1.62
C TYR A 281 -4.07 -9.86 -2.06
N VAL A 282 -3.32 -10.05 -3.16
CA VAL A 282 -2.86 -11.38 -3.60
C VAL A 282 -1.34 -11.50 -3.40
N GLY A 283 -0.88 -12.35 -2.47
CA GLY A 283 0.48 -12.94 -2.55
C GLY A 283 1.46 -12.84 -1.36
N ILE A 284 1.02 -12.85 -0.09
CA ILE A 284 1.94 -12.95 1.08
C ILE A 284 1.32 -13.96 2.09
N PRO A 285 2.07 -14.92 2.66
CA PRO A 285 1.53 -15.83 3.69
C PRO A 285 1.39 -15.13 5.05
N GLN A 286 0.34 -15.45 5.83
CA GLN A 286 0.09 -14.93 7.18
C GLN A 286 -0.06 -16.03 8.22
N TYR A 287 0.23 -15.68 9.48
CA TYR A 287 0.15 -16.55 10.65
C TYR A 287 -0.63 -15.86 11.79
N LEU A 288 -1.51 -16.60 12.49
CA LEU A 288 -2.19 -16.17 13.73
C LEU A 288 -1.68 -16.99 14.92
N CYS A 289 -1.59 -16.36 16.09
CA CYS A 289 -1.35 -17.07 17.35
C CYS A 289 -2.66 -17.26 18.13
N GLY A 290 -2.98 -18.49 18.52
CA GLY A 290 -4.10 -18.80 19.41
C GLY A 290 -3.79 -18.53 20.89
N GLU A 291 -4.82 -18.56 21.74
CA GLU A 291 -4.76 -18.27 23.19
C GLU A 291 -3.80 -19.19 23.99
N LYS A 292 -3.28 -20.26 23.39
CA LYS A 292 -2.33 -21.20 23.99
C LYS A 292 -0.96 -21.25 23.29
N GLY A 293 -0.64 -20.26 22.45
CA GLY A 293 0.63 -20.21 21.72
C GLY A 293 0.68 -21.12 20.49
N GLU A 294 -0.47 -21.59 20.00
CA GLU A 294 -0.59 -22.35 18.74
C GLU A 294 -0.49 -21.40 17.55
N VAL A 295 0.32 -21.76 16.54
CA VAL A 295 0.51 -20.97 15.32
C VAL A 295 -0.36 -21.54 14.20
N PHE A 296 -1.34 -20.77 13.76
CA PHE A 296 -2.24 -21.13 12.67
C PHE A 296 -1.79 -20.48 11.37
N ARG A 297 -1.76 -21.26 10.29
CA ARG A 297 -1.54 -20.75 8.94
C ARG A 297 -2.88 -20.32 8.35
N ILE A 298 -3.01 -19.04 8.04
CA ILE A 298 -4.21 -18.54 7.36
C ILE A 298 -4.02 -18.68 5.86
N LEU A 299 -4.89 -19.44 5.21
CA LEU A 299 -5.07 -19.40 3.76
C LEU A 299 -6.34 -18.59 3.48
N THR A 300 -6.21 -17.27 3.41
CA THR A 300 -7.27 -16.37 2.93
C THR A 300 -6.78 -15.57 1.74
N SER A 301 -7.73 -15.14 0.92
CA SER A 301 -7.54 -14.23 -0.22
C SER A 301 -7.39 -12.76 0.19
N TYR A 302 -7.04 -12.46 1.45
CA TYR A 302 -6.85 -11.10 1.95
C TYR A 302 -5.64 -11.01 2.87
N ASN A 303 -4.79 -10.01 2.60
CA ASN A 303 -3.44 -9.93 3.14
C ASN A 303 -3.34 -8.95 4.32
N LEU A 304 -3.44 -9.37 5.59
CA LEU A 304 -3.05 -8.55 6.73
C LEU A 304 -1.52 -8.55 6.89
N ASN A 305 -0.97 -7.45 7.42
CA ASN A 305 0.46 -7.19 7.61
C ASN A 305 1.14 -8.31 8.46
N PRO A 306 2.38 -8.76 8.17
CA PRO A 306 2.94 -10.01 8.71
C PRO A 306 3.65 -9.85 10.06
N HIS A 307 3.26 -8.88 10.89
CA HIS A 307 3.71 -8.87 12.28
C HIS A 307 2.73 -9.72 13.08
N ILE A 308 3.25 -10.67 13.87
CA ILE A 308 2.47 -11.50 14.80
C ILE A 308 1.59 -10.56 15.63
N ALA A 309 0.33 -10.43 15.24
CA ALA A 309 -0.60 -9.49 15.83
C ALA A 309 -1.65 -10.29 16.58
N CYS A 310 -1.58 -10.23 17.91
CA CYS A 310 -2.72 -10.56 18.75
C CYS A 310 -3.77 -9.48 18.53
N TYR A 311 -4.73 -9.72 17.63
CA TYR A 311 -5.82 -8.79 17.38
C TYR A 311 -6.81 -8.80 18.56
N SER A 312 -7.35 -7.63 18.90
CA SER A 312 -8.42 -7.52 19.89
C SER A 312 -9.75 -8.05 19.32
N GLN A 313 -10.65 -8.53 20.18
CA GLN A 313 -11.98 -9.04 19.83
C GLN A 313 -12.77 -8.09 18.92
N SER A 314 -12.60 -6.78 19.13
CA SER A 314 -13.22 -5.70 18.36
C SER A 314 -12.84 -5.71 16.87
N PHE A 315 -11.62 -6.15 16.56
CA PHE A 315 -11.10 -6.24 15.19
C PHE A 315 -11.71 -7.43 14.44
N LEU A 316 -11.96 -8.54 15.13
CA LEU A 316 -12.65 -9.71 14.56
C LEU A 316 -14.14 -9.43 14.28
N ASP A 317 -14.82 -8.73 15.19
CA ASP A 317 -16.26 -8.44 15.06
C ASP A 317 -16.59 -7.61 13.80
N MET A 318 -15.66 -6.77 13.34
CA MET A 318 -15.81 -5.94 12.14
C MET A 318 -15.77 -6.76 10.84
N TYR A 319 -14.93 -7.79 10.77
CA TYR A 319 -14.85 -8.69 9.60
C TYR A 319 -16.06 -9.63 9.53
N LEU A 320 -16.57 -10.06 10.69
CA LEU A 320 -17.71 -10.96 10.80
C LEU A 320 -19.03 -10.30 10.37
N LYS A 321 -19.19 -8.99 10.57
CA LYS A 321 -20.35 -8.22 10.08
C LYS A 321 -20.46 -8.18 8.56
N ASN A 322 -19.36 -8.37 7.84
CA ASN A 322 -19.29 -8.25 6.37
C ASN A 322 -19.29 -9.61 5.63
N GLY A 323 -19.63 -10.71 6.32
CA GLY A 323 -19.90 -12.00 5.67
C GLY A 323 -18.68 -12.77 5.16
N VAL A 324 -17.48 -12.49 5.69
CA VAL A 324 -16.25 -13.18 5.29
C VAL A 324 -16.18 -14.57 5.95
N ILE A 325 -16.07 -15.62 5.14
CA ILE A 325 -15.89 -17.01 5.59
C ILE A 325 -14.39 -17.31 5.68
N PHE A 326 -13.95 -17.91 6.78
CA PHE A 326 -12.57 -18.37 6.97
C PHE A 326 -12.52 -19.91 6.98
N SER A 327 -11.52 -20.49 6.34
CA SER A 327 -11.07 -21.86 6.60
C SER A 327 -9.73 -21.82 7.31
N VAL A 328 -9.62 -22.46 8.48
CA VAL A 328 -8.37 -22.57 9.23
C VAL A 328 -7.88 -24.01 9.14
N TRP A 329 -6.60 -24.20 8.82
CA TRP A 329 -5.94 -25.50 8.85
C TRP A 329 -4.80 -25.47 9.86
N SER A 330 -4.65 -26.56 10.59
CA SER A 330 -3.52 -26.79 11.51
C SER A 330 -2.45 -27.62 10.80
N ASP A 331 -1.19 -27.21 10.92
CA ASP A 331 -0.02 -28.00 10.48
C ASP A 331 0.44 -29.01 11.57
N THR A 332 -0.27 -29.12 12.70
CA THR A 332 -0.06 -30.20 13.68
C THR A 332 -0.97 -31.40 13.42
N PRO A 333 -0.50 -32.64 13.67
CA PRO A 333 -1.26 -33.87 13.41
C PRO A 333 -2.34 -34.12 14.49
N ILE A 334 -3.21 -33.15 14.75
CA ILE A 334 -4.36 -33.29 15.66
C ILE A 334 -5.66 -32.89 14.91
N THR A 335 -6.20 -33.91 14.26
CA THR A 335 -7.59 -34.31 13.95
C THR A 335 -8.78 -33.35 13.76
N ASP A 336 -8.74 -32.05 14.00
CA ASP A 336 -9.96 -31.22 13.89
C ASP A 336 -9.82 -30.03 12.93
N SER A 337 -10.70 -30.00 11.93
CA SER A 337 -10.89 -28.85 11.04
C SER A 337 -12.10 -28.06 11.54
N TYR A 338 -12.04 -26.73 11.53
CA TYR A 338 -13.16 -25.88 11.95
C TYR A 338 -13.60 -24.93 10.83
N ILE A 339 -14.91 -24.74 10.70
CA ILE A 339 -15.49 -23.72 9.82
C ILE A 339 -16.19 -22.69 10.71
N LEU A 340 -15.91 -21.40 10.47
CA LEU A 340 -16.56 -20.30 11.17
C LEU A 340 -17.64 -19.70 10.25
N VAL A 341 -18.91 -19.80 10.64
CA VAL A 341 -20.04 -19.21 9.90
C VAL A 341 -20.84 -18.32 10.85
N LYS A 342 -20.96 -17.03 10.52
CA LYS A 342 -21.75 -16.03 11.28
C LYS A 342 -21.46 -16.06 12.80
N GLY A 343 -20.18 -16.11 13.18
CA GLY A 343 -19.75 -16.07 14.58
C GLY A 343 -19.95 -17.37 15.36
N ARG A 344 -20.18 -18.50 14.71
CA ARG A 344 -20.24 -19.83 15.35
C ARG A 344 -19.18 -20.77 14.76
N TYR A 345 -18.49 -21.49 15.65
CA TYR A 345 -17.53 -22.52 15.30
C TYR A 345 -18.24 -23.85 15.05
N PHE A 346 -17.92 -24.49 13.92
CA PHE A 346 -18.39 -25.83 13.59
C PHE A 346 -17.19 -26.77 13.48
N SER A 347 -17.18 -27.82 14.31
CA SER A 347 -16.17 -28.89 14.28
C SER A 347 -16.46 -29.84 13.12
N CYS A 348 -15.52 -30.02 12.20
CA CYS A 348 -15.61 -31.01 11.14
C CYS A 348 -14.88 -32.28 11.59
N SER A 349 -15.65 -33.28 12.05
CA SER A 349 -15.13 -34.62 12.33
C SER A 349 -14.68 -35.32 11.03
N PRO A 350 -13.65 -36.18 11.07
CA PRO A 350 -13.15 -36.94 9.91
C PRO A 350 -14.22 -37.77 9.17
N ALA A 351 -15.35 -38.08 9.82
CA ALA A 351 -16.44 -38.88 9.26
C ALA A 351 -17.26 -38.16 8.17
N ILE A 352 -17.05 -36.85 7.93
CA ILE A 352 -17.94 -36.05 7.08
C ILE A 352 -17.22 -35.35 5.91
N ARG A 353 -16.23 -36.00 5.29
CA ARG A 353 -15.57 -35.50 4.07
C ARG A 353 -16.56 -35.23 2.91
N GLY A 354 -17.69 -35.95 2.87
CA GLY A 354 -18.73 -35.77 1.85
C GLY A 354 -19.60 -34.52 2.03
N VAL A 355 -19.82 -34.03 3.25
CA VAL A 355 -20.67 -32.83 3.48
C VAL A 355 -19.85 -31.55 3.29
N CYS A 356 -18.56 -31.55 3.62
CA CYS A 356 -17.69 -30.40 3.34
C CYS A 356 -17.53 -30.15 1.83
N SER A 357 -17.43 -31.21 1.03
CA SER A 357 -17.40 -31.10 -0.44
C SER A 357 -18.77 -30.72 -1.03
N PHE A 358 -19.87 -31.13 -0.40
CA PHE A 358 -21.23 -30.67 -0.75
C PHE A 358 -21.45 -29.19 -0.45
N LEU A 359 -21.06 -28.71 0.74
CA LEU A 359 -21.17 -27.28 1.11
C LEU A 359 -20.28 -26.39 0.24
N GLN A 360 -19.09 -26.87 -0.10
CA GLN A 360 -18.19 -26.17 -1.01
C GLN A 360 -18.78 -26.03 -2.42
N LYS A 361 -19.58 -27.00 -2.86
CA LYS A 361 -20.29 -26.98 -4.15
C LYS A 361 -21.54 -26.09 -4.12
N VAL A 362 -22.34 -26.15 -3.05
CA VAL A 362 -23.52 -25.28 -2.87
C VAL A 362 -23.11 -23.80 -2.76
N ILE A 363 -22.03 -23.49 -2.06
CA ILE A 363 -21.50 -22.12 -1.93
C ILE A 363 -20.91 -21.61 -3.26
N TYR A 364 -20.38 -22.50 -4.12
CA TYR A 364 -19.89 -22.12 -5.45
C TYR A 364 -21.03 -21.90 -6.46
N ASP A 365 -22.09 -22.70 -6.41
CA ASP A 365 -23.24 -22.59 -7.33
C ASP A 365 -24.20 -21.44 -6.95
N GLU A 366 -24.38 -21.13 -5.66
CA GLU A 366 -25.18 -19.97 -5.23
C GLU A 366 -24.47 -18.62 -5.44
N GLY A 367 -23.16 -18.61 -5.67
CA GLY A 367 -22.38 -17.42 -6.04
C GLY A 367 -22.58 -16.93 -7.48
N THR A 368 -23.50 -17.55 -8.24
CA THR A 368 -23.87 -17.17 -9.62
C THR A 368 -25.30 -16.60 -9.75
N ARG A 369 -25.87 -16.04 -8.69
CA ARG A 369 -27.05 -15.16 -8.79
C ARG A 369 -26.90 -13.86 -8.02
#